data_AF-A0A4R9Q2A4-F1
#
_entry.id   AF-A0A4R9Q2A4-F1
#
_cell.length_a   1.000
_cell.length_b   1.000
_cell.length_c   1.000
_cell.angle_alpha   90.00
_cell.angle_beta   90.00
_cell.angle_gamma   90.00
#
_symmetry.space_group_name_H-M   'P 1'
#
loop_
_entity.id
_entity.type
_entity.pdbx_description
1 polymer ?
#
loop_
_entity_poly.entity_id
_entity_poly.type
_entity_poly.pdbx_seq_one_letter_code
_entity_poly.pdbx_strand_id
1 'polypeptide(L)'
;MTVAAEAWWTAKTVELRVLEAAETLMLCPNHRGGGSTFWPDVVQSREDAYGYTDARYKRMPSPGAISRMTTTWGWINAHPIESERKLLYAWAWQKTKKGRFLNDFASREGINSRTLRRAITAICQAIADRLNQQKVAWLGDRVDAVSEIEPEIAPIKVPSQKHASHFMELGAKPRYPTPAEIKALKKRLEKANRKRAQRKVKPSESSQEPAQAKKPSRKTG
;
A
#
# COMPACT_ATOMS: atom_id res chain seq x y z
N MET A 1 17.83 3.35 -18.58
CA MET A 1 17.79 4.09 -17.31
C MET A 1 17.91 3.10 -16.18
N THR A 2 19.10 3.05 -15.60
CA THR A 2 19.49 2.27 -14.43
C THR A 2 18.84 2.85 -13.18
N VAL A 3 18.04 2.05 -12.49
CA VAL A 3 17.77 2.25 -11.06
C VAL A 3 17.92 0.89 -10.40
N ALA A 4 19.17 0.59 -10.02
CA ALA A 4 19.47 -0.37 -8.97
C ALA A 4 19.22 0.32 -7.64
N ALA A 5 18.00 0.20 -7.14
CA ALA A 5 17.67 0.26 -5.74
C ALA A 5 16.84 -1.00 -5.50
N GLU A 6 17.05 -1.71 -4.40
CA GLU A 6 16.16 -2.81 -4.01
C GLU A 6 14.78 -2.21 -3.75
N ALA A 7 14.00 -2.10 -4.82
CA ALA A 7 12.76 -1.33 -4.80
C ALA A 7 11.73 -2.15 -4.03
N TRP A 8 11.49 -1.77 -2.77
CA TRP A 8 10.29 -2.15 -2.06
C TRP A 8 9.07 -1.75 -2.90
N TRP A 9 8.13 -2.68 -3.02
CA TRP A 9 6.87 -2.41 -3.70
C TRP A 9 6.09 -1.39 -2.88
N THR A 10 5.57 -0.36 -3.55
CA THR A 10 4.67 0.62 -2.96
C THR A 10 3.33 0.52 -3.65
N ALA A 11 2.25 0.95 -3.00
CA ALA A 11 0.92 0.97 -3.64
C ALA A 11 0.93 1.72 -4.98
N LYS A 12 1.72 2.79 -5.11
CA LYS A 12 1.82 3.57 -6.35
C LYS A 12 2.54 2.84 -7.47
N THR A 13 3.61 2.12 -7.18
CA THR A 13 4.30 1.32 -8.21
C THR A 13 3.42 0.17 -8.69
N VAL A 14 2.67 -0.46 -7.79
CA VAL A 14 1.67 -1.48 -8.15
C VAL A 14 0.54 -0.87 -8.99
N GLU A 15 0.01 0.29 -8.59
CA GLU A 15 -1.04 1.00 -9.34
C GLU A 15 -0.61 1.27 -10.80
N LEU A 16 0.61 1.76 -11.00
CA LEU A 16 1.17 2.00 -12.34
C LEU A 16 1.33 0.71 -13.14
N ARG A 17 1.75 -0.39 -12.50
CA ARG A 17 1.85 -1.71 -13.15
C ARG A 17 0.49 -2.24 -13.58
N VAL A 18 -0.53 -2.07 -12.75
CA VAL A 18 -1.91 -2.47 -13.07
C VAL A 18 -2.45 -1.66 -14.26
N LEU A 19 -2.16 -0.36 -14.33
CA LEU A 19 -2.53 0.47 -15.48
C LEU A 19 -1.78 0.06 -16.75
N GLU A 20 -0.45 -0.16 -16.67
CA GLU A 20 0.36 -0.69 -17.78
C GLU A 20 -0.22 -2.03 -18.30
N ALA A 21 -0.61 -2.92 -17.38
CA ALA A 21 -1.22 -4.21 -17.70
C ALA A 21 -2.60 -4.06 -18.37
N ALA A 22 -3.38 -3.05 -18.02
CA ALA A 22 -4.66 -2.77 -18.67
C ALA A 22 -4.47 -2.11 -20.05
N GLU A 23 -3.48 -1.24 -20.22
CA GLU A 23 -3.17 -0.61 -21.51
C GLU A 23 -2.65 -1.62 -22.53
N THR A 24 -1.78 -2.52 -22.08
CA THR A 24 -1.29 -3.62 -22.90
C THR A 24 -2.42 -4.54 -23.35
N LEU A 25 -3.35 -4.89 -22.46
CA LEU A 25 -4.53 -5.67 -22.84
C LEU A 25 -5.39 -4.98 -23.92
N MET A 26 -5.51 -3.64 -23.88
CA MET A 26 -6.25 -2.88 -24.90
C MET A 26 -5.59 -2.92 -26.28
N LEU A 27 -4.26 -3.07 -26.32
CA LEU A 27 -3.49 -3.21 -27.55
C LEU A 27 -3.42 -4.65 -28.05
N CYS A 28 -3.56 -5.63 -27.14
CA CYS A 28 -3.62 -7.02 -27.52
C CYS A 28 -4.84 -7.29 -28.42
N PRO A 29 -4.70 -8.14 -29.44
CA PRO A 29 -5.82 -8.51 -30.29
C PRO A 29 -6.92 -9.12 -29.42
N ASN A 30 -8.12 -8.54 -29.46
CA ASN A 30 -9.27 -9.09 -28.77
C ASN A 30 -9.73 -10.34 -29.52
N HIS A 31 -9.16 -11.49 -29.17
CA HIS A 31 -9.73 -12.78 -29.53
C HIS A 31 -11.04 -12.91 -28.73
N ARG A 32 -12.12 -12.30 -29.23
CA ARG A 32 -13.45 -12.81 -28.92
C ARG A 32 -13.43 -14.22 -29.49
N GLY A 33 -13.51 -15.24 -28.64
CA GLY A 33 -13.69 -16.63 -29.06
C GLY A 33 -15.06 -16.83 -29.68
N GLY A 34 -15.37 -16.07 -30.72
CA GLY A 34 -16.44 -16.37 -31.65
C GLY A 34 -15.99 -17.56 -32.46
N GLY A 35 -16.86 -18.57 -32.58
CA GLY A 35 -16.65 -19.75 -33.39
C GLY A 35 -16.57 -19.45 -34.89
N SER A 36 -15.60 -18.64 -35.32
CA SER A 36 -15.09 -18.68 -36.69
C SER A 36 -13.97 -19.73 -36.69
N THR A 37 -14.30 -20.84 -37.35
CA THR A 37 -13.45 -21.89 -37.89
C THR A 37 -11.94 -21.64 -37.76
N PHE A 38 -11.17 -22.67 -37.37
CA PHE A 38 -9.68 -22.71 -37.48
C PHE A 38 -9.14 -22.48 -38.91
N TRP A 39 -10.03 -22.21 -39.86
CA TRP A 39 -9.71 -21.90 -41.24
C TRP A 39 -9.43 -20.40 -41.37
N PRO A 40 -8.39 -20.02 -42.13
CA PRO A 40 -8.22 -18.63 -42.57
C PRO A 40 -9.53 -18.11 -43.18
N ASP A 41 -9.82 -16.82 -43.00
CA ASP A 41 -10.94 -16.16 -43.68
C ASP A 41 -10.90 -16.54 -45.16
N VAL A 42 -12.01 -17.06 -45.68
CA VAL A 42 -12.11 -17.40 -47.10
C VAL A 42 -12.01 -16.08 -47.86
N VAL A 43 -10.89 -15.88 -48.53
CA VAL A 43 -10.62 -14.68 -49.31
C VAL A 43 -11.62 -14.63 -50.46
N GLN A 44 -12.63 -13.76 -50.35
CA GLN A 44 -13.74 -13.69 -51.31
C GLN A 44 -13.43 -12.83 -52.53
N SER A 45 -12.43 -11.94 -52.45
CA SER A 45 -12.03 -11.09 -53.57
C SER A 45 -10.52 -11.12 -53.83
N ARG A 46 -10.15 -10.90 -55.10
CA ARG A 46 -8.75 -10.82 -55.53
C ARG A 46 -8.03 -9.63 -54.87
N GLU A 47 -8.74 -8.55 -54.57
CA GLU A 47 -8.15 -7.38 -53.91
C GLU A 47 -7.69 -7.69 -52.47
N ASP A 48 -8.49 -8.50 -51.73
CA ASP A 48 -8.16 -8.95 -50.37
C ASP A 48 -7.01 -9.96 -50.35
N ALA A 49 -6.88 -10.80 -51.40
CA ALA A 49 -5.81 -11.79 -51.53
C ALA A 49 -4.41 -11.18 -51.68
N TYR A 50 -4.33 -10.03 -52.36
CA TYR A 50 -3.07 -9.36 -52.70
C TYR A 50 -2.85 -8.06 -51.92
N GLY A 51 -3.68 -7.76 -50.91
CA GLY A 51 -3.44 -6.66 -49.97
C GLY A 51 -3.63 -5.27 -50.56
N TYR A 52 -4.56 -5.09 -51.50
CA TYR A 52 -4.88 -3.79 -52.11
C TYR A 52 -5.56 -2.80 -51.14
N THR A 53 -5.76 -3.17 -49.88
CA THR A 53 -6.29 -2.29 -48.83
C THR A 53 -5.22 -1.34 -48.30
N ASP A 54 -5.60 -0.08 -48.04
CA ASP A 54 -4.72 0.91 -47.40
C ASP A 54 -4.07 0.36 -46.12
N ALA A 55 -2.74 0.42 -46.05
CA ALA A 55 -1.97 -0.04 -44.90
C ALA A 55 -2.33 0.78 -43.65
N ARG A 56 -3.07 0.18 -42.71
CA ARG A 56 -3.39 0.81 -41.43
C ARG A 56 -2.32 0.51 -40.40
N TYR A 57 -1.78 1.53 -39.76
CA TYR A 57 -0.88 1.35 -38.62
C TYR A 57 -1.64 0.71 -37.45
N LYS A 58 -1.24 -0.51 -37.08
CA LYS A 58 -1.72 -1.19 -35.89
C LYS A 58 -0.67 -1.08 -34.79
N ARG A 59 -1.01 -0.38 -33.70
CA ARG A 59 -0.14 -0.30 -32.53
C ARG A 59 -0.17 -1.64 -31.79
N MET A 60 0.95 -2.36 -31.78
CA MET A 60 1.12 -3.61 -31.04
C MET A 60 1.85 -3.37 -29.71
N PRO A 61 1.54 -4.12 -28.64
CA PRO A 61 2.29 -4.04 -27.40
C PRO A 61 3.68 -4.65 -27.56
N SER A 62 4.67 -4.13 -26.83
CA SER A 62 6.01 -4.73 -26.85
C SER A 62 6.02 -6.08 -26.09
N PRO A 63 6.87 -7.05 -26.46
CA PRO A 63 6.93 -8.35 -25.79
C PRO A 63 7.19 -8.24 -24.28
N GLY A 64 8.05 -7.29 -23.88
CA GLY A 64 8.31 -7.03 -22.46
C GLY A 64 7.08 -6.51 -21.72
N ALA A 65 6.21 -5.74 -22.38
CA ALA A 65 4.97 -5.25 -21.78
C ALA A 65 3.95 -6.39 -21.59
N ILE A 66 3.90 -7.37 -22.51
CA ILE A 66 3.08 -8.58 -22.39
C ILE A 66 3.55 -9.43 -21.19
N SER A 67 4.86 -9.66 -21.05
CA SER A 67 5.42 -10.43 -19.91
C SER A 67 5.15 -9.77 -18.55
N ARG A 68 5.21 -8.43 -18.49
CA ARG A 68 4.85 -7.69 -17.28
C ARG A 68 3.36 -7.71 -17.00
N MET A 69 2.54 -7.65 -18.06
CA MET A 69 1.09 -7.82 -17.95
C MET A 69 0.77 -9.19 -17.33
N THR A 70 1.25 -10.30 -17.89
CA THR A 70 0.97 -11.64 -17.35
C THR A 70 1.38 -11.79 -15.89
N THR A 71 2.55 -11.25 -15.53
CA THR A 71 3.03 -11.22 -14.13
C THR A 71 2.08 -10.42 -13.23
N THR A 72 1.67 -9.22 -13.65
CA THR A 72 0.77 -8.33 -12.88
C THR A 72 -0.60 -8.97 -12.68
N TRP A 73 -1.12 -9.67 -13.70
CA TRP A 73 -2.38 -10.40 -13.61
C TRP A 73 -2.29 -11.56 -12.60
N GLY A 74 -1.13 -12.20 -12.50
CA GLY A 74 -0.85 -13.17 -11.44
C GLY A 74 -1.03 -12.58 -10.03
N TRP A 75 -0.53 -11.34 -9.81
CA TRP A 75 -0.68 -10.66 -8.53
C TRP A 75 -2.14 -10.35 -8.19
N ILE A 76 -2.89 -9.82 -9.18
CA ILE A 76 -4.32 -9.49 -9.00
C ILE A 76 -5.11 -10.77 -8.72
N ASN A 77 -4.91 -11.84 -9.49
CA ASN A 77 -5.62 -13.10 -9.31
C ASN A 77 -5.29 -13.79 -7.99
N ALA A 78 -4.09 -13.59 -7.47
CA ALA A 78 -3.70 -14.14 -6.17
C ALA A 78 -4.38 -13.44 -4.99
N HIS A 79 -4.93 -12.23 -5.18
CA HIS A 79 -5.63 -11.49 -4.11
C HIS A 79 -6.87 -12.26 -3.61
N PRO A 80 -7.06 -12.42 -2.29
CA PRO A 80 -8.06 -13.35 -1.75
C PRO A 80 -9.51 -12.91 -1.98
N ILE A 81 -9.77 -11.60 -1.99
CA ILE A 81 -11.13 -11.06 -2.03
C ILE A 81 -11.57 -10.87 -3.49
N GLU A 82 -12.59 -11.62 -3.92
CA GLU A 82 -13.05 -11.58 -5.31
C GLU A 82 -13.66 -10.24 -5.73
N SER A 83 -14.44 -9.60 -4.86
CA SER A 83 -15.05 -8.30 -5.12
C SER A 83 -13.98 -7.22 -5.37
N GLU A 84 -12.90 -7.25 -4.60
CA GLU A 84 -11.77 -6.32 -4.75
C GLU A 84 -10.98 -6.57 -6.04
N ARG A 85 -10.81 -7.84 -6.45
CA ARG A 85 -10.23 -8.18 -7.76
C ARG A 85 -11.07 -7.60 -8.89
N LYS A 86 -12.38 -7.84 -8.87
CA LYS A 86 -13.32 -7.33 -9.89
C LYS A 86 -13.32 -5.80 -9.94
N LEU A 87 -13.32 -5.14 -8.79
CA LEU A 87 -13.27 -3.69 -8.68
C LEU A 87 -11.96 -3.14 -9.29
N LEU A 88 -10.81 -3.74 -8.96
CA LEU A 88 -9.51 -3.32 -9.48
C LEU A 88 -9.43 -3.48 -11.00
N TYR A 89 -9.92 -4.61 -11.54
CA TYR A 89 -9.99 -4.85 -12.99
C TYR A 89 -10.89 -3.84 -13.69
N ALA A 90 -12.11 -3.65 -13.18
CA ALA A 90 -13.09 -2.72 -13.77
C ALA A 90 -12.56 -1.29 -13.76
N TRP A 91 -11.93 -0.87 -12.65
CA TRP A 91 -11.29 0.43 -12.54
C TRP A 91 -10.13 0.60 -13.52
N ALA A 92 -9.21 -0.36 -13.61
CA ALA A 92 -8.06 -0.28 -14.50
C ALA A 92 -8.50 -0.21 -15.97
N TRP A 93 -9.47 -1.04 -16.34
CA TRP A 93 -10.08 -1.04 -17.67
C TRP A 93 -10.78 0.28 -18.01
N GLN A 94 -11.48 0.88 -17.04
CA GLN A 94 -12.11 2.18 -17.23
C GLN A 94 -11.08 3.29 -17.43
N LYS A 95 -9.97 3.25 -16.69
CA LYS A 95 -8.89 4.24 -16.76
C LYS A 95 -8.17 4.28 -18.11
N THR A 96 -8.08 3.14 -18.80
CA THR A 96 -7.40 3.05 -20.10
C THR A 96 -8.29 3.41 -21.27
N LYS A 97 -9.61 3.46 -21.08
CA LYS A 97 -10.56 3.93 -22.10
C LYS A 97 -10.54 5.44 -22.23
N LYS A 98 -10.50 5.92 -23.47
CA LYS A 98 -10.71 7.34 -23.77
C LYS A 98 -12.19 7.72 -23.57
N GLY A 99 -12.42 8.89 -22.99
CA GLY A 99 -13.74 9.55 -23.01
C GLY A 99 -14.77 9.09 -21.97
N ARG A 100 -14.40 8.30 -20.95
CA ARG A 100 -15.30 8.04 -19.81
C ARG A 100 -14.74 8.61 -18.51
N PHE A 101 -15.60 9.27 -17.73
CA PHE A 101 -15.18 9.86 -16.47
C PHE A 101 -15.12 8.81 -15.36
N LEU A 102 -14.20 9.00 -14.42
CA LEU A 102 -14.06 8.15 -13.24
C LEU A 102 -15.27 8.28 -12.30
N ASN A 103 -15.90 9.47 -12.28
CA ASN A 103 -17.07 9.73 -11.46
C ASN A 103 -18.28 8.91 -11.92
N ASP A 104 -18.49 8.76 -13.23
CA ASP A 104 -19.57 7.93 -13.79
C ASP A 104 -19.39 6.45 -13.50
N PHE A 105 -18.14 5.99 -13.45
CA PHE A 105 -17.84 4.63 -13.03
C PHE A 105 -18.13 4.44 -11.54
N ALA A 106 -17.67 5.39 -10.70
CA ALA A 106 -17.90 5.35 -9.27
C ALA A 106 -19.41 5.34 -8.94
N SER A 107 -20.22 6.18 -9.61
CA SER A 107 -21.67 6.21 -9.41
C SER A 107 -22.37 4.92 -9.82
N ARG A 108 -21.93 4.26 -10.90
CA ARG A 108 -22.46 2.96 -11.33
C ARG A 108 -22.18 1.83 -10.34
N GLU A 109 -21.02 1.87 -9.69
CA GLU A 109 -20.65 0.93 -8.62
C GLU A 109 -21.29 1.32 -7.27
N GLY A 110 -22.00 2.45 -7.18
CA GLY A 110 -22.64 2.93 -5.95
C GLY A 110 -21.66 3.54 -4.94
N ILE A 111 -20.48 3.99 -5.39
CA ILE A 111 -19.38 4.43 -4.52
C ILE A 111 -18.99 5.88 -4.88
N ASN A 112 -18.60 6.70 -3.90
CA ASN A 112 -18.03 8.03 -4.16
C ASN A 112 -16.62 7.90 -4.79
N SER A 113 -16.24 8.82 -5.68
CA SER A 113 -14.90 8.83 -6.30
C SER A 113 -13.75 8.87 -5.28
N ARG A 114 -13.95 9.55 -4.14
CA ARG A 114 -12.97 9.57 -3.04
C ARG A 114 -12.82 8.21 -2.37
N THR A 115 -13.93 7.51 -2.12
CA THR A 115 -13.90 6.18 -1.51
C THR A 115 -13.38 5.14 -2.48
N LEU A 116 -13.72 5.25 -3.77
CA LEU A 116 -13.15 4.41 -4.83
C LEU A 116 -11.61 4.51 -4.86
N ARG A 117 -11.06 5.74 -4.90
CA ARG A 117 -9.60 5.93 -4.89
C ARG A 117 -8.94 5.33 -3.64
N ARG A 118 -9.59 5.45 -2.47
CA ARG A 118 -9.09 4.85 -1.22
C ARG A 118 -9.11 3.32 -1.29
N ALA A 119 -10.20 2.72 -1.78
CA ALA A 119 -10.32 1.28 -1.94
C ALA A 119 -9.23 0.74 -2.87
N ILE A 120 -9.03 1.36 -4.04
CA ILE A 120 -7.96 0.96 -4.98
C ILE A 120 -6.58 1.08 -4.33
N THR A 121 -6.32 2.18 -3.63
CA THR A 121 -5.03 2.39 -2.95
C THR A 121 -4.80 1.31 -1.88
N ALA A 122 -5.84 0.93 -1.13
CA ALA A 122 -5.77 -0.14 -0.13
C ALA A 122 -5.51 -1.51 -0.76
N ILE A 123 -6.17 -1.84 -1.88
CA ILE A 123 -5.93 -3.07 -2.63
C ILE A 123 -4.49 -3.12 -3.16
N CYS A 124 -4.02 -2.03 -3.78
CA CYS A 124 -2.64 -1.93 -4.28
C CYS A 124 -1.61 -2.03 -3.14
N GLN A 125 -1.92 -1.49 -1.96
CA GLN A 125 -1.07 -1.61 -0.77
C GLN A 125 -1.02 -3.07 -0.28
N ALA A 126 -2.16 -3.75 -0.19
CA ALA A 126 -2.20 -5.17 0.19
C ALA A 126 -1.38 -6.05 -0.77
N ILE A 127 -1.46 -5.79 -2.08
CA ILE A 127 -0.64 -6.47 -3.08
C ILE A 127 0.85 -6.14 -2.86
N ALA A 128 1.20 -4.87 -2.64
CA ALA A 128 2.57 -4.45 -2.39
C ALA A 128 3.16 -5.13 -1.14
N ASP A 129 2.40 -5.18 -0.05
CA ASP A 129 2.79 -5.81 1.21
C ASP A 129 3.05 -7.30 1.01
N ARG A 130 2.17 -8.00 0.28
CA ARG A 130 2.37 -9.40 -0.08
C ARG A 130 3.63 -9.63 -0.89
N LEU A 131 3.88 -8.81 -1.91
CA LEU A 131 5.08 -8.93 -2.75
C LEU A 131 6.35 -8.65 -1.94
N ASN A 132 6.30 -7.71 -1.00
CA ASN A 132 7.39 -7.43 -0.09
C ASN A 132 7.61 -8.58 0.90
N GLN A 133 6.55 -9.18 1.44
CA GLN A 133 6.65 -10.36 2.30
C GLN A 133 7.29 -11.55 1.58
N GLN A 134 6.95 -11.77 0.30
CA GLN A 134 7.59 -12.81 -0.51
C GLN A 134 9.09 -12.58 -0.71
N LYS A 135 9.54 -11.33 -0.82
CA LYS A 135 10.97 -10.98 -0.85
C LYS A 135 11.65 -11.23 0.50
N VAL A 136 11.00 -10.86 1.61
CA VAL A 136 11.53 -11.04 2.98
C VAL A 136 11.67 -12.51 3.35
N ALA A 137 10.74 -13.38 2.92
CA ALA A 137 10.82 -14.82 3.17
C ALA A 137 12.12 -15.46 2.65
N TRP A 138 12.74 -14.85 1.62
CA TRP A 138 14.01 -15.31 1.07
C TRP A 138 15.23 -14.88 1.90
N LEU A 139 15.13 -13.81 2.70
CA LEU A 139 16.14 -13.45 3.73
C LEU A 139 16.08 -14.34 4.98
N GLY A 140 15.21 -15.35 4.99
CA GLY A 140 15.12 -16.37 6.05
C GLY A 140 16.22 -17.44 5.97
N ASP A 141 16.96 -17.52 4.86
CA ASP A 141 18.22 -18.26 4.87
C ASP A 141 19.19 -17.50 5.75
N ARG A 142 19.58 -18.14 6.86
CA ARG A 142 20.47 -17.67 7.93
C ARG A 142 21.14 -16.34 7.57
N VAL A 143 20.57 -15.23 8.04
CA VAL A 143 21.39 -14.07 8.41
C VAL A 143 22.55 -14.66 9.18
N ASP A 144 23.77 -14.45 8.68
CA ASP A 144 25.00 -15.02 9.21
C ASP A 144 24.91 -15.07 10.73
N ALA A 145 25.18 -16.24 11.32
CA ALA A 145 25.29 -16.39 12.77
C ALA A 145 26.39 -15.48 13.38
N VAL A 146 27.06 -14.68 12.53
CA VAL A 146 28.10 -13.69 12.79
C VAL A 146 27.54 -12.27 12.87
N SER A 147 26.23 -12.04 12.97
CA SER A 147 25.75 -10.76 13.52
C SER A 147 25.73 -10.87 15.05
N GLU A 148 26.90 -10.80 15.66
CA GLU A 148 27.10 -10.64 17.09
C GLU A 148 26.51 -9.29 17.54
N ILE A 149 25.17 -9.22 17.65
CA ILE A 149 24.50 -8.18 18.44
C ILE A 149 24.27 -8.79 19.83
N GLU A 150 25.32 -9.31 20.44
CA GLU A 150 25.33 -9.35 21.90
C GLU A 150 25.41 -7.89 22.36
N PRO A 151 24.59 -7.45 23.33
CA PRO A 151 24.83 -6.16 23.95
C PRO A 151 26.20 -6.27 24.60
N GLU A 152 27.23 -5.65 23.99
CA GLU A 152 28.53 -5.52 24.61
C GLU A 152 28.29 -5.00 26.02
N ILE A 153 28.49 -5.87 27.02
CA ILE A 153 28.52 -5.46 28.42
C ILE A 153 29.78 -4.63 28.50
N ALA A 154 29.63 -3.33 28.26
CA ALA A 154 30.74 -2.41 28.26
C ALA A 154 31.51 -2.66 29.57
N PRO A 155 32.79 -3.08 29.50
CA PRO A 155 33.55 -3.31 30.71
C PRO A 155 33.53 -1.99 31.47
N ILE A 156 33.21 -2.07 32.77
CA ILE A 156 33.28 -0.94 33.70
C ILE A 156 34.76 -0.58 33.84
N LYS A 157 35.35 0.02 32.79
CA LYS A 157 36.65 0.65 32.86
C LYS A 157 36.41 1.96 33.60
N VAL A 158 36.61 1.90 34.90
CA VAL A 158 36.79 3.07 35.74
C VAL A 158 37.89 3.90 35.09
N PRO A 159 37.63 5.13 34.60
CA PRO A 159 38.68 5.95 34.02
C PRO A 159 39.63 6.34 35.16
N SER A 160 40.87 5.83 35.11
CA SER A 160 41.95 6.35 35.92
C SER A 160 42.21 7.79 35.49
N GLN A 161 41.96 8.74 36.40
CA GLN A 161 42.07 10.16 36.12
C GLN A 161 43.56 10.52 35.93
N LYS A 162 43.96 10.86 34.70
CA LYS A 162 45.31 11.43 34.41
C LYS A 162 45.33 12.96 34.41
N HIS A 163 44.22 13.63 34.71
CA HIS A 163 44.11 15.09 34.68
C HIS A 163 43.07 15.59 35.69
N ALA A 164 43.30 16.80 36.19
CA ALA A 164 42.53 17.39 37.28
C ALA A 164 41.13 17.83 36.81
N SER A 165 40.09 17.16 37.30
CA SER A 165 38.68 17.45 37.00
C SER A 165 38.09 18.43 38.02
N HIS A 166 38.59 19.67 38.05
CA HIS A 166 38.12 20.69 39.00
C HIS A 166 36.82 21.40 38.57
N PHE A 167 36.37 21.22 37.32
CA PHE A 167 35.19 21.91 36.76
C PHE A 167 33.88 21.09 36.78
N MET A 168 33.89 19.84 37.26
CA MET A 168 32.71 18.98 37.32
C MET A 168 32.52 18.40 38.72
N GLU A 169 31.30 18.48 39.25
CA GLU A 169 30.93 17.81 40.50
C GLU A 169 31.15 16.29 40.40
N LEU A 170 31.51 15.65 41.51
CA LEU A 170 31.89 14.22 41.55
C LEU A 170 30.81 13.26 40.99
N GLY A 171 29.54 13.69 40.94
CA GLY A 171 28.41 12.94 40.38
C GLY A 171 27.96 13.36 38.97
N ALA A 172 28.57 14.38 38.36
CA ALA A 172 28.15 14.94 37.07
C ALA A 172 28.71 14.19 35.84
N LYS A 173 29.38 13.05 36.06
CA LYS A 173 29.90 12.22 34.96
C LYS A 173 28.75 11.48 34.28
N PRO A 174 28.64 11.54 32.94
CA PRO A 174 27.69 10.71 32.20
C PRO A 174 27.90 9.24 32.57
N ARG A 175 26.93 8.66 33.27
CA ARG A 175 26.94 7.26 33.71
C ARG A 175 25.83 6.53 33.01
N TYR A 176 26.09 5.29 32.60
CA TYR A 176 25.02 4.39 32.18
C TYR A 176 24.11 4.05 33.36
N PRO A 177 22.78 4.10 33.19
CA PRO A 177 21.83 3.79 34.25
C PRO A 177 21.98 2.35 34.72
N THR A 178 21.86 2.13 36.02
CA THR A 178 21.99 0.78 36.59
C THR A 178 20.81 -0.11 36.17
N PRO A 179 20.97 -1.45 36.14
CA PRO A 179 19.86 -2.36 35.82
C PRO A 179 18.63 -2.17 36.73
N ALA A 180 18.84 -1.78 37.99
CA ALA A 180 17.78 -1.45 38.93
C ALA A 180 17.01 -0.18 38.55
N GLU A 181 17.71 0.87 38.11
CA GLU A 181 17.12 2.11 37.60
C GLU A 181 16.32 1.86 36.32
N ILE A 182 16.86 1.05 35.40
CA ILE A 182 16.16 0.66 34.17
C ILE A 182 14.85 -0.08 34.51
N LYS A 183 14.88 -1.01 35.47
CA LYS A 183 13.69 -1.74 35.94
C LYS A 183 12.66 -0.80 36.58
N ALA A 184 13.11 0.16 37.39
CA ALA A 184 12.23 1.17 38.00
C ALA A 184 11.58 2.06 36.94
N LEU A 185 12.32 2.46 35.90
CA LEU A 185 11.83 3.28 34.80
C LEU A 185 10.77 2.53 33.98
N LYS A 186 11.02 1.25 33.66
CA LYS A 186 10.03 0.38 32.99
C LYS A 186 8.73 0.31 33.79
N LYS A 187 8.80 0.05 35.10
CA LYS A 187 7.62 0.01 35.98
C LYS A 187 6.85 1.34 36.01
N ARG A 188 7.56 2.47 35.97
CA ARG A 188 6.95 3.81 35.92
C ARG A 188 6.22 4.06 34.60
N LEU A 189 6.81 3.66 33.47
CA LEU A 189 6.20 3.77 32.15
C LEU A 189 4.95 2.89 32.02
N GLU A 190 5.00 1.65 32.48
CA GLU A 190 3.83 0.76 32.49
C GLU A 190 2.67 1.34 33.30
N LYS A 191 2.96 1.90 34.48
CA LYS A 191 1.94 2.57 35.31
C LYS A 191 1.33 3.79 34.59
N ALA A 192 2.14 4.57 33.88
CA ALA A 192 1.67 5.71 33.11
C ALA A 192 0.80 5.28 31.92
N ASN A 193 1.20 4.23 31.19
CA ASN A 193 0.43 3.68 30.07
C ASN A 193 -0.91 3.11 30.54
N ARG A 194 -0.95 2.41 31.68
CA ARG A 194 -2.20 1.91 32.27
C ARG A 194 -3.17 3.05 32.63
N LYS A 195 -2.67 4.15 33.21
CA LYS A 195 -3.50 5.35 33.48
C LYS A 195 -4.04 5.98 32.20
N ARG A 196 -3.24 6.04 31.13
CA ARG A 196 -3.68 6.55 29.82
C ARG A 196 -4.75 5.66 29.20
N ALA A 197 -4.63 4.34 29.32
CA ALA A 197 -5.64 3.39 28.87
C ALA A 197 -6.97 3.58 29.62
N GLN A 198 -6.93 3.72 30.95
CA GLN A 198 -8.14 3.97 31.76
C GLN A 198 -8.84 5.29 31.41
N ARG A 199 -8.09 6.35 31.13
CA ARG A 199 -8.65 7.63 30.66
C ARG A 199 -9.32 7.54 29.30
N LYS A 200 -8.84 6.66 28.40
CA LYS A 200 -9.48 6.42 27.10
C LYS A 200 -10.77 5.63 27.20
N VAL A 201 -10.90 4.78 28.22
CA VAL A 201 -12.06 3.90 28.42
C VAL A 201 -13.20 4.61 29.15
N LYS A 202 -12.92 5.58 30.03
CA LYS A 202 -13.97 6.35 30.74
C LYS A 202 -14.49 7.50 29.84
N PRO A 203 -15.71 7.44 29.28
CA PRO A 203 -16.30 8.56 28.56
C PRO A 203 -16.58 9.69 29.56
N SER A 204 -16.39 10.94 29.14
CA SER A 204 -16.59 12.13 29.97
C SER A 204 -18.07 12.28 30.37
N GLU A 205 -18.39 12.02 31.63
CA GLU A 205 -19.72 12.23 32.27
C GLU A 205 -20.11 13.72 32.43
N SER A 206 -19.47 14.67 31.72
CA SER A 206 -19.67 16.11 31.92
C SER A 206 -20.56 16.79 30.86
N SER A 207 -21.40 16.04 30.16
CA SER A 207 -22.39 16.58 29.22
C SER A 207 -23.82 16.26 29.67
N GLN A 208 -24.17 16.68 30.89
CA GLN A 208 -25.58 16.89 31.27
C GLN A 208 -25.86 18.39 31.19
N GLU A 209 -26.49 18.81 30.08
CA GLU A 209 -27.09 20.14 29.93
C GLU A 209 -28.26 20.29 30.93
N PRO A 210 -28.37 21.42 31.67
CA PRO A 210 -29.55 21.68 32.48
C PRO A 210 -30.76 22.01 31.58
N ALA A 211 -31.88 21.38 31.94
CA ALA A 211 -33.19 21.49 31.29
C ALA A 211 -33.62 22.94 31.03
N GLN A 212 -33.98 23.24 29.78
CA GLN A 212 -34.49 24.54 29.35
C GLN A 212 -35.87 24.83 29.96
N ALA A 213 -35.97 25.97 30.65
CA ALA A 213 -37.22 26.51 31.18
C ALA A 213 -38.17 26.96 30.07
N LYS A 214 -39.39 26.41 30.04
CA LYS A 214 -40.50 26.84 29.18
C LYS A 214 -40.91 28.29 29.53
N LYS A 215 -40.81 29.21 28.57
CA LYS A 215 -41.39 30.56 28.67
C LYS A 215 -42.92 30.50 28.42
N PRO A 216 -43.74 31.26 29.17
CA PRO A 216 -45.19 31.28 28.97
C PRO A 216 -45.59 32.09 27.73
N SER A 217 -46.59 31.55 27.01
CA SER A 217 -47.26 32.14 25.85
C SER A 217 -47.97 33.45 26.23
N ARG A 218 -47.68 34.52 25.48
CA ARG A 218 -48.35 35.83 25.58
C ARG A 218 -49.64 35.76 24.74
N LYS A 219 -50.80 35.82 25.40
CA LYS A 219 -52.09 36.16 24.78
C LYS A 219 -52.12 37.67 24.53
N THR A 220 -52.46 38.07 23.31
CA THR A 220 -52.98 39.40 22.99
C THR A 220 -54.12 39.21 22.02
N GLY A 221 -55.30 39.69 22.42
CA GLY A 221 -56.39 40.01 21.51
C GLY A 221 -56.16 41.35 20.84
#